data_AF-A0A7C5R7G1-F1
#
_entry.id   AF-A0A7C5R7G1-F1
#
_cell.length_a   1.000
_cell.length_b   1.000
_cell.length_c   1.000
_cell.angle_alpha   90.00
_cell.angle_beta   90.00
_cell.angle_gamma   90.00
#
_symmetry.space_group_name_H-M   'P 1'
#
loop_
_entity.id
_entity.type
_entity.pdbx_description
1 polymer ?
#
loop_
_entity_poly.entity_id
_entity_poly.type
_entity_poly.pdbx_seq_one_letter_code
_entity_poly.pdbx_strand_id
1 'polypeptide(L)'
;MSDILIVDDERDIRELISDILIDEGFTTRLAGSSDECLAQLKAEEPALMILDIWLKDSDMDGIDILKLAKNDYPDVPVVIISGHGNIEIAVAAIKQGAYDFIEKPFNIDQLLVVIGRAMETARLRRENSQLRLRDNGPAEMVGSGTAFKALKSNLEKVTKSNGRVMLSGPAGSGKEIAARFIHANSNRANGPFVSVNSASVAPERMEEVLFGRESAERGV
;
A
#
# COMPACT_ATOMS: atom_id res chain seq x y z
N MET A 1 10.69 7.00 -7.21
CA MET A 1 11.33 6.24 -8.28
C MET A 1 10.21 5.75 -9.19
N SER A 2 10.27 6.10 -10.46
CA SER A 2 9.18 5.98 -11.45
C SER A 2 9.49 4.87 -12.48
N ASP A 3 10.11 3.80 -12.01
CA ASP A 3 10.59 2.72 -12.86
C ASP A 3 9.49 1.70 -13.19
N ILE A 4 9.35 1.38 -14.47
CA ILE A 4 8.30 0.49 -15.00
C ILE A 4 8.97 -0.70 -15.70
N LEU A 5 8.64 -1.91 -15.27
CA LEU A 5 9.08 -3.14 -15.93
C LEU A 5 8.05 -3.56 -16.99
N ILE A 6 8.47 -3.69 -18.24
CA ILE A 6 7.64 -4.08 -19.38
C ILE A 6 8.04 -5.49 -19.81
N VAL A 7 7.09 -6.43 -19.79
CA VAL A 7 7.28 -7.85 -20.08
C VAL A 7 6.36 -8.26 -21.22
N ASP A 8 6.92 -8.57 -22.38
CA ASP A 8 6.18 -8.93 -23.60
C ASP A 8 7.16 -9.63 -24.57
N ASP A 9 6.75 -10.70 -25.25
CA ASP A 9 7.61 -11.43 -26.19
C ASP A 9 7.82 -10.62 -27.49
N GLU A 10 6.86 -9.77 -27.86
CA GLU A 10 6.93 -8.92 -29.04
C GLU A 10 7.82 -7.69 -28.78
N ARG A 11 9.02 -7.71 -29.37
CA ARG A 11 10.00 -6.62 -29.25
C ARG A 11 9.44 -5.27 -29.67
N ASP A 12 8.72 -5.21 -30.79
CA ASP A 12 8.17 -3.96 -31.33
C ASP A 12 7.16 -3.33 -30.35
N ILE A 13 6.37 -4.14 -29.65
CA ILE A 13 5.41 -3.68 -28.64
C ILE A 13 6.14 -3.17 -27.40
N ARG A 14 7.19 -3.87 -26.94
CA ARG A 14 8.01 -3.42 -25.81
C ARG A 14 8.67 -2.08 -26.07
N GLU A 15 9.28 -1.92 -27.24
CA GLU A 15 9.94 -0.67 -27.64
C GLU A 15 8.90 0.46 -27.75
N LEU A 16 7.74 0.21 -28.38
CA LEU A 16 6.66 1.19 -28.46
C LEU A 16 6.17 1.67 -27.09
N ILE A 17 5.86 0.75 -26.17
CA ILE A 17 5.40 1.10 -24.81
C ILE A 17 6.50 1.85 -24.06
N SER A 18 7.76 1.42 -24.23
CA SER A 18 8.90 2.07 -23.61
C SER A 18 9.05 3.52 -24.07
N ASP A 19 9.00 3.76 -25.37
CA ASP A 19 9.15 5.11 -25.95
C ASP A 19 8.06 6.05 -25.44
N ILE A 20 6.80 5.59 -25.44
CA ILE A 20 5.66 6.35 -24.91
C ILE A 20 5.88 6.73 -23.44
N LEU A 21 6.37 5.80 -22.62
CA LEU A 21 6.55 6.04 -21.18
C LEU A 21 7.78 6.91 -20.88
N ILE A 22 8.84 6.81 -21.68
CA ILE A 22 10.01 7.68 -21.56
C ILE A 22 9.63 9.12 -21.90
N ASP A 23 8.81 9.34 -22.93
CA ASP A 23 8.32 10.68 -23.30
C ASP A 23 7.51 11.34 -22.17
N GLU A 24 6.80 10.54 -21.37
CA GLU A 24 6.06 11.00 -20.18
C GLU A 24 6.94 11.10 -18.91
N GLY A 25 8.25 10.84 -19.02
CA GLY A 25 9.22 11.00 -17.94
C GLY A 25 9.36 9.81 -16.99
N PHE A 26 8.86 8.63 -17.38
CA PHE A 26 9.12 7.37 -16.67
C PHE A 26 10.46 6.76 -17.10
N THR A 27 11.02 5.90 -16.24
CA THR A 27 12.12 5.01 -16.66
C THR A 27 11.56 3.63 -16.91
N THR A 28 12.11 2.93 -17.91
CA THR A 28 11.59 1.63 -18.33
C THR A 28 12.68 0.59 -18.34
N ARG A 29 12.30 -0.64 -17.95
CA ARG A 29 13.10 -1.85 -18.10
C ARG A 29 12.32 -2.83 -18.95
N LEU A 30 13.02 -3.54 -19.82
CA LEU A 30 12.41 -4.46 -20.78
C LEU A 30 12.80 -5.90 -20.45
N ALA A 31 11.84 -6.81 -20.56
CA ALA A 31 12.04 -8.25 -20.46
C ALA A 31 11.23 -8.96 -21.55
N GLY A 32 11.86 -9.88 -22.28
CA GLY A 32 11.23 -10.61 -23.39
C GLY A 32 10.78 -12.01 -23.03
N SER A 33 11.19 -12.51 -21.88
CA SER A 33 10.90 -13.86 -21.41
C SER A 33 10.58 -13.87 -19.92
N SER A 34 9.99 -14.96 -19.45
CA SER A 34 9.76 -15.20 -18.02
C SER A 34 11.05 -15.09 -17.20
N ASP A 35 12.16 -15.63 -17.69
CA ASP A 35 13.44 -15.63 -16.98
C ASP A 35 14.03 -14.23 -16.84
N GLU A 36 13.97 -13.44 -17.91
CA GLU A 36 14.39 -12.03 -17.88
C GLU A 36 13.51 -11.22 -16.92
N CYS A 37 12.20 -11.45 -16.92
CA CYS A 37 11.27 -10.79 -16.00
C CYS A 37 11.64 -11.10 -14.53
N LEU A 38 11.85 -12.37 -14.20
CA LEU A 38 12.21 -12.77 -12.84
C LEU A 38 13.59 -12.25 -12.42
N ALA A 39 14.56 -12.20 -13.34
CA ALA A 39 15.87 -11.60 -13.07
C ALA A 39 15.75 -10.10 -12.78
N GLN A 40 14.93 -9.37 -13.56
CA GLN A 40 14.69 -7.93 -13.36
C GLN A 40 13.96 -7.64 -12.05
N LEU A 41 12.93 -8.44 -11.70
CA LEU A 41 12.22 -8.33 -10.43
C LEU A 41 13.15 -8.56 -9.23
N LYS A 42 14.06 -9.54 -9.31
CA LYS A 42 15.03 -9.82 -8.25
C LYS A 42 16.12 -8.76 -8.12
N ALA A 43 16.50 -8.12 -9.23
CA ALA A 43 17.52 -7.08 -9.23
C ALA A 43 17.01 -5.82 -8.51
N GLU A 44 15.80 -5.38 -8.85
CA GLU A 44 15.18 -4.21 -8.24
C GLU A 44 13.64 -4.25 -8.41
N GLU A 45 12.92 -3.99 -7.32
CA GLU A 45 11.45 -3.93 -7.32
C GLU A 45 10.97 -2.73 -8.15
N PRO A 46 10.24 -2.94 -9.26
CA PRO A 46 9.72 -1.84 -10.07
C PRO A 46 8.60 -1.09 -9.34
N ALA A 47 8.31 0.14 -9.77
CA ALA A 47 7.16 0.88 -9.28
C ALA A 47 5.84 0.40 -9.90
N LEU A 48 5.90 -0.17 -11.10
CA LEU A 48 4.79 -0.81 -11.81
C LEU A 48 5.32 -1.88 -12.78
N MET A 49 4.56 -2.94 -12.97
CA MET A 49 4.85 -3.96 -13.98
C MET A 49 3.74 -3.98 -15.05
N ILE A 50 4.15 -4.00 -16.32
CA ILE A 50 3.30 -4.24 -17.48
C ILE A 50 3.63 -5.65 -17.99
N LEU A 51 2.62 -6.49 -18.13
CA LEU A 51 2.81 -7.92 -18.40
C LEU A 51 1.88 -8.41 -19.51
N ASP A 52 2.45 -9.01 -20.55
CA ASP A 52 1.68 -9.81 -21.51
C ASP A 52 1.26 -11.15 -20.88
N ILE A 53 0.03 -11.57 -21.17
CA ILE A 53 -0.49 -12.88 -20.79
C ILE A 53 0.21 -13.99 -21.58
N TRP A 54 0.46 -13.74 -22.85
CA TRP A 54 0.90 -14.76 -23.80
C TRP A 54 2.36 -14.56 -24.16
N LEU A 55 3.27 -15.03 -23.30
CA LEU A 55 4.70 -15.03 -23.60
C LEU A 55 5.04 -16.30 -24.38
N LYS A 56 5.26 -16.17 -25.69
CA LYS A 56 5.74 -17.31 -26.50
C LYS A 56 7.15 -17.70 -26.05
N ASP A 57 7.48 -18.99 -26.21
CA ASP A 57 8.80 -19.55 -25.91
C ASP A 57 9.29 -19.30 -24.46
N SER A 58 8.36 -19.19 -23.50
CA SER A 58 8.64 -19.03 -22.06
C SER A 58 8.13 -20.23 -21.25
N ASP A 59 8.82 -20.59 -20.17
CA ASP A 59 8.44 -21.69 -19.27
C ASP A 59 7.21 -21.36 -18.40
N MET A 60 6.91 -20.06 -18.23
CA MET A 60 5.79 -19.55 -17.46
C MET A 60 4.93 -18.61 -18.30
N ASP A 61 3.61 -18.82 -18.23
CA ASP A 61 2.62 -17.90 -18.79
C ASP A 61 2.51 -16.62 -17.94
N GLY A 62 2.01 -15.52 -18.51
CA GLY A 62 1.86 -14.24 -17.81
C GLY A 62 0.99 -14.32 -16.55
N ILE A 63 0.04 -15.27 -16.50
CA ILE A 63 -0.76 -15.51 -15.30
C ILE A 63 0.08 -16.07 -14.15
N ASP A 64 1.04 -16.95 -14.43
CA ASP A 64 1.89 -17.52 -13.38
C ASP A 64 2.93 -16.52 -12.89
N ILE A 65 3.45 -15.67 -13.79
CA ILE A 65 4.26 -14.51 -13.41
C ILE A 65 3.47 -13.55 -12.52
N LEU A 66 2.19 -13.27 -12.84
CA LEU A 66 1.32 -12.43 -12.00
C LEU A 66 1.22 -13.00 -10.58
N LYS A 67 0.94 -14.30 -10.43
CA LYS A 67 0.82 -14.94 -9.10
C LYS A 67 2.12 -14.82 -8.31
N LEU A 68 3.26 -15.08 -8.96
CA LEU A 68 4.57 -14.98 -8.32
C LEU A 68 4.84 -13.54 -7.88
N ALA A 69 4.65 -12.58 -8.79
CA ALA A 69 4.82 -11.16 -8.49
C ALA A 69 3.91 -10.69 -7.34
N LYS A 70 2.67 -11.17 -7.25
CA LYS A 70 1.75 -10.81 -6.16
C LYS A 70 2.09 -11.46 -4.83
N ASN A 71 2.67 -12.66 -4.84
CA ASN A 71 3.10 -13.32 -3.61
C ASN A 71 4.38 -12.69 -3.06
N ASP A 72 5.36 -12.44 -3.93
CA ASP A 72 6.69 -11.97 -3.52
C ASP A 72 6.76 -10.44 -3.38
N TYR A 73 6.00 -9.71 -4.21
CA TYR A 73 5.99 -8.24 -4.30
C TYR A 73 4.55 -7.68 -4.30
N PRO A 74 3.80 -7.85 -3.19
CA PRO A 74 2.36 -7.53 -3.13
C PRO A 74 2.03 -6.05 -3.38
N ASP A 75 2.99 -5.16 -3.12
CA ASP A 75 2.83 -3.71 -3.29
C ASP A 75 3.05 -3.22 -4.72
N VAL A 76 3.61 -4.06 -5.61
CA VAL A 76 3.82 -3.72 -7.02
C VAL A 76 2.50 -3.88 -7.78
N PRO A 77 1.94 -2.81 -8.37
CA PRO A 77 0.79 -2.92 -9.26
C PRO A 77 1.22 -3.60 -10.57
N VAL A 78 0.38 -4.53 -11.05
CA VAL A 78 0.63 -5.28 -12.28
C VAL A 78 -0.51 -4.98 -13.24
N VAL A 79 -0.20 -4.34 -14.36
CA VAL A 79 -1.15 -4.07 -15.45
C VAL A 79 -0.93 -5.13 -16.51
N ILE A 80 -1.99 -5.79 -16.93
CA ILE A 80 -1.90 -6.84 -17.93
C ILE A 80 -2.26 -6.29 -19.31
N ILE A 81 -1.50 -6.68 -20.32
CA ILE A 81 -1.76 -6.35 -21.72
C ILE A 81 -1.98 -7.64 -22.51
N SER A 82 -2.93 -7.69 -23.44
CA SER A 82 -3.09 -8.85 -24.33
C SER A 82 -3.83 -8.48 -25.60
N GLY A 83 -3.39 -9.02 -26.74
CA GLY A 83 -4.10 -8.91 -28.02
C GLY A 83 -5.16 -9.99 -28.27
N HIS A 84 -5.25 -10.99 -27.40
CA HIS A 84 -6.32 -11.99 -27.45
C HIS A 84 -7.42 -11.56 -26.48
N GLY A 85 -8.36 -10.75 -27.00
CA GLY A 85 -9.49 -10.09 -26.32
C GLY A 85 -10.56 -11.00 -25.71
N ASN A 86 -10.15 -12.10 -25.06
CA ASN A 86 -11.09 -12.91 -24.30
C ASN A 86 -11.32 -12.29 -22.92
N ILE A 87 -12.49 -11.67 -22.75
CA ILE A 87 -12.96 -11.04 -21.50
C ILE A 87 -12.79 -11.99 -20.30
N GLU A 88 -12.95 -13.30 -20.51
CA GLU A 88 -12.79 -14.30 -19.45
C GLU A 88 -11.40 -14.30 -18.84
N ILE A 89 -10.37 -14.15 -19.68
CA ILE A 89 -8.98 -14.12 -19.23
C ILE A 89 -8.71 -12.82 -18.47
N ALA A 90 -9.19 -11.68 -18.98
CA ALA A 90 -9.07 -10.40 -18.30
C ALA A 90 -9.71 -10.45 -16.89
N VAL A 91 -10.92 -11.00 -16.78
CA VAL A 91 -11.60 -11.17 -15.48
C VAL A 91 -10.82 -12.12 -14.57
N ALA A 92 -10.26 -13.21 -15.11
CA ALA A 92 -9.44 -14.14 -14.33
C ALA A 92 -8.16 -13.47 -13.80
N ALA A 93 -7.51 -12.63 -14.60
CA ALA A 93 -6.33 -11.85 -14.24
C ALA A 93 -6.62 -10.87 -13.10
N ILE A 94 -7.71 -10.10 -13.20
CA ILE A 94 -8.13 -9.17 -12.14
C ILE A 94 -8.44 -9.93 -10.84
N LYS A 95 -9.14 -11.07 -10.92
CA LYS A 95 -9.41 -11.92 -9.75
C LYS A 95 -8.13 -12.46 -9.09
N GLN A 96 -7.06 -12.60 -9.85
CA GLN A 96 -5.75 -13.06 -9.36
C GLN A 96 -4.87 -11.91 -8.86
N GLY A 97 -5.37 -10.67 -8.87
CA GLY A 97 -4.71 -9.53 -8.24
C GLY A 97 -4.04 -8.57 -9.21
N ALA A 98 -4.23 -8.72 -10.52
CA ALA A 98 -3.86 -7.68 -11.48
C ALA A 98 -4.61 -6.38 -11.15
N TYR A 99 -3.93 -5.24 -11.36
CA TYR A 99 -4.49 -3.92 -11.11
C TYR A 99 -5.54 -3.57 -12.17
N ASP A 100 -5.18 -3.74 -13.44
CA ASP A 100 -6.06 -3.48 -14.58
C ASP A 100 -5.62 -4.32 -15.80
N PHE A 101 -6.46 -4.32 -16.84
CA PHE A 101 -6.23 -5.01 -18.10
C PHE A 101 -6.38 -4.04 -19.29
N ILE A 102 -5.47 -4.15 -20.26
CA ILE A 102 -5.48 -3.37 -21.49
C ILE A 102 -5.46 -4.32 -22.70
N GLU A 103 -6.43 -4.17 -23.59
CA GLU A 103 -6.51 -4.95 -24.82
C GLU A 103 -5.61 -4.34 -25.92
N LYS A 104 -4.84 -5.17 -26.64
CA LYS A 104 -4.16 -4.74 -27.88
C LYS A 104 -5.15 -4.84 -29.05
N PRO A 105 -5.23 -3.85 -29.96
CA PRO A 105 -4.43 -2.62 -30.00
C PRO A 105 -4.92 -1.59 -28.97
N PHE A 106 -3.99 -1.01 -28.22
CA PHE A 106 -4.29 -0.03 -27.18
C PHE A 106 -4.16 1.41 -27.68
N ASN A 107 -4.94 2.31 -27.10
CA ASN A 107 -4.74 3.74 -27.26
C ASN A 107 -3.70 4.22 -26.24
N ILE A 108 -2.76 5.06 -26.69
CA ILE A 108 -1.75 5.73 -25.84
C ILE A 108 -2.41 6.43 -24.65
N ASP A 109 -3.50 7.19 -24.88
CA ASP A 109 -4.20 7.91 -23.82
C ASP A 109 -4.74 6.95 -22.74
N GLN A 110 -5.27 5.80 -23.16
CA GLN A 110 -5.79 4.80 -22.25
C GLN A 110 -4.67 4.17 -21.41
N LEU A 111 -3.54 3.84 -22.06
CA LEU A 111 -2.36 3.30 -21.38
C LEU A 111 -1.85 4.26 -20.31
N LEU A 112 -1.70 5.55 -20.65
CA LEU A 112 -1.22 6.57 -19.72
C LEU A 112 -2.17 6.80 -18.55
N VAL A 113 -3.49 6.80 -18.79
CA VAL A 113 -4.48 6.91 -17.71
C VAL A 113 -4.40 5.74 -16.73
N VAL A 114 -4.30 4.52 -17.25
CA VAL A 114 -4.22 3.31 -16.41
C VAL A 114 -2.92 3.31 -15.59
N ILE A 115 -1.80 3.62 -16.23
CA ILE A 115 -0.48 3.67 -15.56
C ILE A 115 -0.44 4.79 -14.52
N GLY A 116 -0.96 5.98 -14.83
CA GLY A 116 -1.03 7.10 -13.89
C GLY A 116 -1.80 6.73 -12.62
N ARG A 117 -2.98 6.12 -12.76
CA ARG A 117 -3.80 5.65 -11.63
C ARG A 117 -3.13 4.56 -10.82
N ALA A 118 -2.49 3.60 -11.49
CA ALA A 118 -1.76 2.52 -10.85
C ALA A 118 -0.57 3.03 -10.03
N MET A 119 0.21 3.95 -10.59
CA MET A 119 1.35 4.59 -9.93
C MET A 119 0.91 5.45 -8.74
N GLU A 120 -0.17 6.21 -8.87
CA GLU A 120 -0.74 6.97 -7.76
C GLU A 120 -1.19 6.05 -6.62
N THR A 121 -1.88 4.95 -6.96
CA THR A 121 -2.33 3.96 -5.97
C THR A 121 -1.15 3.34 -5.23
N ALA A 122 -0.09 2.96 -5.96
CA ALA A 122 1.13 2.42 -5.36
C ALA A 122 1.84 3.44 -4.47
N ARG A 123 1.91 4.71 -4.89
CA ARG A 123 2.47 5.80 -4.09
C ARG A 123 1.67 5.99 -2.79
N LEU A 124 0.35 6.06 -2.86
CA LEU A 124 -0.51 6.22 -1.69
C LEU A 124 -0.39 5.03 -0.73
N ARG A 125 -0.27 3.80 -1.23
CA ARG A 125 -0.02 2.61 -0.40
C ARG A 125 1.33 2.67 0.31
N ARG A 126 2.41 3.02 -0.41
CA ARG A 126 3.74 3.19 0.16
C ARG A 126 3.79 4.33 1.18
N GLU A 127 3.09 5.43 0.91
CA GLU A 127 2.99 6.54 1.86
C GLU A 127 2.19 6.12 3.10
N ASN A 128 1.07 5.40 2.93
CA ASN A 128 0.30 4.89 4.06
C ASN A 128 1.11 3.90 4.92
N SER A 129 1.86 2.99 4.30
CA SER A 129 2.71 2.04 5.04
C SER A 129 3.84 2.78 5.78
N GLN A 130 4.48 3.78 5.16
CA GLN A 130 5.48 4.62 5.81
C GLN A 130 4.90 5.46 6.95
N LEU A 131 3.71 6.03 6.78
CA LEU A 131 3.03 6.78 7.84
C LEU A 131 2.63 5.86 9.00
N ARG A 132 2.16 4.63 8.73
CA ARG A 132 1.91 3.61 9.76
C ARG A 132 3.19 3.18 10.48
N LEU A 133 4.33 3.15 9.80
CA LEU A 133 5.63 2.89 10.42
C LEU A 133 6.12 4.06 11.29
N ARG A 134 5.84 5.31 10.87
CA ARG A 134 6.19 6.54 11.60
C ARG A 134 5.26 6.83 12.78
N ASP A 135 4.00 6.41 12.70
CA ASP A 135 3.10 6.39 13.85
C ASP A 135 3.52 5.24 14.75
N ASN A 136 4.60 5.50 15.50
CA ASN A 136 5.29 4.64 16.47
C ASN A 136 4.60 3.28 16.66
N GLY A 137 5.23 2.23 16.13
CA GLY A 137 4.89 0.84 16.43
C GLY A 137 4.69 0.62 17.94
N PRO A 138 4.03 -0.48 18.33
CA PRO A 138 3.48 -0.66 19.67
C PRO A 138 4.47 -0.20 20.73
N ALA A 139 4.11 0.88 21.44
CA ALA A 139 5.00 1.49 22.42
C ALA A 139 5.39 0.43 23.46
N GLU A 140 6.63 -0.05 23.39
CA GLU A 140 7.10 -1.11 24.26
C GLU A 140 7.21 -0.55 25.68
N MET A 141 6.37 -1.06 26.58
CA MET A 141 6.42 -0.64 27.97
C MET A 141 7.64 -1.29 28.63
N VAL A 142 8.70 -0.51 28.87
CA VAL A 142 9.94 -0.98 29.51
C VAL A 142 9.89 -0.68 31.01
N GLY A 143 10.03 -1.73 31.83
CA GLY A 143 10.11 -1.60 33.28
C GLY A 143 10.07 -2.94 34.01
N SER A 144 10.75 -3.03 35.15
CA SER A 144 10.87 -4.26 35.95
C SER A 144 10.40 -4.12 37.40
N GLY A 145 10.12 -2.89 37.85
CA GLY A 145 9.68 -2.58 39.21
C GLY A 145 8.28 -3.10 39.56
N THR A 146 7.99 -3.24 40.85
CA THR A 146 6.70 -3.73 41.35
C THR A 146 5.52 -2.85 40.93
N ALA A 147 5.67 -1.52 41.02
CA ALA A 147 4.67 -0.56 40.57
C ALA A 147 4.37 -0.68 39.07
N PHE A 148 5.41 -0.92 38.26
CA PHE A 148 5.25 -1.12 36.82
C PHE A 148 4.51 -2.43 36.50
N LYS A 149 4.85 -3.53 37.19
CA LYS A 149 4.13 -4.81 37.05
C LYS A 149 2.65 -4.68 37.44
N ALA A 150 2.35 -3.95 38.52
CA ALA A 150 0.97 -3.68 38.93
C ALA A 150 0.21 -2.84 37.90
N LEU A 151 0.83 -1.80 37.35
CA LEU A 151 0.27 -0.99 36.27
C LEU A 151 -0.03 -1.86 35.05
N LYS A 152 0.95 -2.64 34.56
CA LYS A 152 0.79 -3.52 33.40
C LYS A 152 -0.36 -4.51 33.58
N SER A 153 -0.47 -5.14 34.75
CA SER A 153 -1.58 -6.05 35.07
C SER A 153 -2.95 -5.34 35.05
N ASN A 154 -3.03 -4.09 35.50
CA ASN A 154 -4.26 -3.31 35.43
C ASN A 154 -4.61 -2.90 33.98
N LEU A 155 -3.60 -2.56 33.17
CA LEU A 155 -3.79 -2.26 31.76
C LEU A 155 -4.31 -3.48 30.99
N GLU A 156 -3.74 -4.67 31.23
CA GLU A 156 -4.19 -5.94 30.62
C GLU A 156 -5.67 -6.26 30.89
N LYS A 157 -6.19 -5.89 32.06
CA LYS A 157 -7.62 -6.09 32.39
C LYS A 157 -8.55 -5.20 31.55
N VAL A 158 -8.11 -3.98 31.22
CA VAL A 158 -8.95 -3.02 30.49
C VAL A 158 -8.89 -3.20 28.98
N THR A 159 -7.90 -3.93 28.42
CA THR A 159 -7.77 -4.09 26.96
C THR A 159 -8.95 -4.82 26.32
N LYS A 160 -9.60 -5.72 27.07
CA LYS A 160 -10.80 -6.45 26.63
C LYS A 160 -12.11 -5.71 26.88
N SER A 161 -12.06 -4.55 27.54
CA SER A 161 -13.24 -3.76 27.89
C SER A 161 -13.55 -2.74 26.79
N ASN A 162 -14.84 -2.46 26.59
CA ASN A 162 -15.31 -1.34 25.76
C ASN A 162 -15.51 -0.04 26.57
N GLY A 163 -15.21 -0.05 27.87
CA GLY A 163 -15.35 1.12 28.74
C GLY A 163 -14.33 2.22 28.48
N ARG A 164 -14.67 3.46 28.86
CA ARG A 164 -13.73 4.60 28.81
C ARG A 164 -12.68 4.44 29.91
N VAL A 165 -11.41 4.65 29.57
CA VAL A 165 -10.27 4.54 30.50
C VAL A 165 -9.72 5.93 30.78
N MET A 166 -9.52 6.26 32.06
CA MET A 166 -8.83 7.48 32.49
C MET A 166 -7.45 7.12 33.03
N LEU A 167 -6.40 7.71 32.43
CA LEU A 167 -5.02 7.54 32.85
C LEU A 167 -4.54 8.79 33.57
N SER A 168 -4.11 8.65 34.82
CA SER A 168 -3.63 9.75 35.65
C SER A 168 -2.17 9.56 36.06
N GLY A 169 -1.46 10.66 36.27
CA GLY A 169 -0.06 10.66 36.68
C GLY A 169 0.66 11.95 36.28
N PRO A 170 1.84 12.21 36.85
CA PRO A 170 2.66 13.38 36.53
C PRO A 170 3.01 13.51 35.03
N ALA A 171 3.47 14.68 34.60
CA ALA A 171 4.03 14.86 33.26
C ALA A 171 5.22 13.89 33.05
N GLY A 172 5.32 13.29 31.87
CA GLY A 172 6.39 12.33 31.56
C GLY A 172 6.21 10.91 32.13
N SER A 173 5.15 10.62 32.90
CA SER A 173 4.93 9.30 33.51
C SER A 173 4.51 8.18 32.54
N GLY A 174 4.54 8.41 31.22
CA GLY A 174 4.19 7.40 30.21
C GLY A 174 2.69 7.17 29.97
N LYS A 175 1.81 8.16 30.25
CA LYS A 175 0.35 8.01 30.04
C LYS A 175 -0.02 7.67 28.59
N GLU A 176 0.63 8.30 27.61
CA GLU A 176 0.37 8.00 26.19
C GLU A 176 0.83 6.59 25.81
N ILE A 177 1.99 6.16 26.31
CA ILE A 177 2.50 4.80 26.12
C ILE A 177 1.50 3.78 26.67
N ALA A 178 0.94 4.02 27.86
CA ALA A 178 -0.09 3.16 28.43
C ALA A 178 -1.38 3.13 27.58
N ALA A 179 -1.79 4.27 27.00
CA ALA A 179 -2.95 4.32 26.08
C ALA A 179 -2.69 3.53 24.79
N ARG A 180 -1.50 3.68 24.19
CA ARG A 180 -1.08 2.90 23.01
C ARG A 180 -1.01 1.41 23.31
N PHE A 181 -0.53 1.02 24.50
CA PHE A 181 -0.53 -0.37 24.95
C PHE A 181 -1.95 -0.94 25.04
N ILE A 182 -2.91 -0.19 25.62
CA ILE A 182 -4.31 -0.62 25.69
C ILE A 182 -4.86 -0.83 24.28
N HIS A 183 -4.66 0.12 23.37
CA HIS A 183 -5.15 0.03 21.99
C HIS A 183 -4.59 -1.18 21.25
N ALA A 184 -3.26 -1.35 21.27
CA ALA A 184 -2.56 -2.43 20.58
C ALA A 184 -2.96 -3.84 21.07
N ASN A 185 -3.42 -3.97 22.32
CA ASN A 185 -3.83 -5.23 22.93
C ASN A 185 -5.37 -5.38 23.04
N SER A 186 -6.13 -4.49 22.41
CA SER A 186 -7.59 -4.51 22.41
C SER A 186 -8.17 -5.14 21.14
N ASN A 187 -9.48 -5.37 21.13
CA ASN A 187 -10.22 -5.80 19.93
C ASN A 187 -10.19 -4.75 18.79
N ARG A 188 -9.65 -3.55 19.03
CA ARG A 188 -9.56 -2.44 18.07
C ARG A 188 -8.12 -2.21 17.58
N ALA A 189 -7.19 -3.12 17.84
CA ALA A 189 -5.77 -2.95 17.49
C ALA A 189 -5.52 -2.64 16.01
N ASN A 190 -6.37 -3.12 15.09
CA ASN A 190 -6.29 -2.85 13.65
C ASN A 190 -6.92 -1.50 13.23
N GLY A 191 -7.57 -0.80 14.16
CA GLY A 191 -8.14 0.53 13.93
C GLY A 191 -7.12 1.65 14.12
N PRO A 192 -7.47 2.90 13.75
CA PRO A 192 -6.61 4.05 13.97
C PRO A 192 -6.52 4.40 15.46
N PHE A 193 -5.30 4.66 15.96
CA PHE A 193 -5.07 5.26 17.27
C PHE A 193 -4.86 6.77 17.10
N VAL A 194 -5.81 7.59 17.55
CA VAL A 194 -5.73 9.05 17.44
C VAL A 194 -5.44 9.66 18.81
N SER A 195 -4.29 10.32 18.95
CA SER A 195 -3.94 11.09 20.15
C SER A 195 -4.15 12.59 19.91
N VAL A 196 -5.02 13.21 20.71
CA VAL A 196 -5.23 14.67 20.70
C VAL A 196 -4.64 15.25 21.98
N ASN A 197 -3.63 16.10 21.83
CA ASN A 197 -3.04 16.80 22.97
C ASN A 197 -3.83 18.08 23.28
N SER A 198 -4.78 17.99 24.21
CA SER A 198 -5.64 19.11 24.61
C SER A 198 -4.88 20.34 25.10
N ALA A 199 -3.66 20.19 25.63
CA ALA A 199 -2.86 21.33 26.09
C ALA A 199 -2.25 22.15 24.93
N SER A 200 -2.15 21.55 23.74
CA SER A 200 -1.61 22.21 22.53
C SER A 200 -2.69 22.86 21.66
N VAL A 201 -3.97 22.64 21.99
CA VAL A 201 -5.11 23.12 21.21
C VAL A 201 -5.74 24.31 21.92
N ALA A 202 -5.87 25.43 21.22
CA ALA A 202 -6.58 26.60 21.74
C ALA A 202 -8.05 26.23 22.02
N PRO A 203 -8.66 26.66 23.14
CA PRO A 203 -10.03 26.30 23.51
C PRO A 203 -11.05 26.54 22.39
N GLU A 204 -10.86 27.63 21.64
CA GLU A 204 -11.75 28.06 20.55
C GLU A 204 -11.69 27.13 19.34
N ARG A 205 -10.62 26.34 19.19
CA ARG A 205 -10.43 25.38 18.08
C ARG A 205 -10.68 23.93 18.49
N MET A 206 -10.97 23.67 19.77
CA MET A 206 -11.10 22.30 20.28
C MET A 206 -12.23 21.52 19.59
N GLU A 207 -13.38 22.17 19.36
CA GLU A 207 -14.51 21.56 18.66
C GLU A 207 -14.16 21.24 17.20
N GLU A 208 -13.50 22.16 16.50
CA GLU A 208 -13.07 21.94 15.11
C GLU A 208 -12.07 20.79 14.98
N VAL A 209 -11.14 20.68 15.93
CA VAL A 209 -10.10 19.62 15.92
C VAL A 209 -10.71 18.26 16.22
N LEU A 210 -11.72 18.19 17.10
CA LEU A 210 -12.35 16.92 17.48
C LEU A 210 -13.43 16.46 16.50
N PHE A 211 -14.21 17.39 15.95
CA PHE A 211 -15.42 17.07 15.18
C PHE A 211 -15.34 17.53 13.71
N GLY A 212 -14.31 18.30 13.34
CA GLY A 212 -14.19 18.89 12.02
C GLY A 212 -15.08 20.13 11.84
N ARG A 213 -15.08 20.66 10.62
CA ARG A 213 -16.03 21.69 10.16
C ARG A 213 -16.69 21.23 8.87
N GLU A 214 -17.98 21.47 8.77
CA GLU A 214 -18.71 21.28 7.52
C GLU A 214 -18.35 22.43 6.56
N SER A 215 -17.99 22.09 5.32
CA SER A 215 -17.68 23.07 4.27
C SER A 215 -18.31 22.59 2.96
N ALA A 216 -18.74 23.52 2.11
CA ALA A 216 -19.43 23.20 0.86
C ALA A 216 -18.63 22.28 -0.09
N GLU A 217 -17.31 22.18 0.08
CA GLU A 217 -16.41 21.34 -0.73
C GLU A 217 -16.14 19.94 -0.13
N ARG A 218 -16.47 19.70 1.14
CA ARG A 218 -16.35 18.38 1.78
C ARG A 218 -17.74 17.93 2.21
N GLY A 219 -18.45 17.32 1.26
CA GLY A 219 -19.65 16.56 1.57
C GLY A 219 -19.31 15.42 2.53
N VAL A 220 -20.22 15.17 3.48
CA VAL A 220 -20.17 14.06 4.44
C VAL A 220 -19.96 12.72 3.73
#